data_AF-A0A434RPM4-F1
#
_entry.id   AF-A0A434RPM4-F1
#
_cell.length_a   1.000
_cell.length_b   1.000
_cell.length_c   1.000
_cell.angle_alpha   90.00
_cell.angle_beta   90.00
_cell.angle_gamma   90.00
#
_symmetry.space_group_name_H-M   'P 1'
#
loop_
_entity.id
_entity.type
_entity.pdbx_description
1 polymer ?
#
loop_
_entity_poly.entity_id
_entity_poly.type
_entity_poly.pdbx_seq_one_letter_code
_entity_poly.pdbx_strand_id
1 'polypeptide(L)' 'MRAIALFIASAATIFIASPSRAQDAAAGEKVFTKCKVCHIADQDQNKV' A
#
# COMPACT_ATOMS: atom_id res chain seq x y z
N MET A 1 -20.18 24.86 7.91
CA MET A 1 -20.68 24.00 6.80
C MET A 1 -19.72 23.96 5.61
N ARG A 2 -19.27 25.10 5.04
CA ARG A 2 -18.31 25.11 3.91
C ARG A 2 -16.98 24.41 4.19
N ALA A 3 -16.35 24.70 5.34
CA ALA A 3 -15.07 24.06 5.71
C ALA A 3 -15.20 22.54 5.93
N ILE A 4 -16.34 22.08 6.44
CA ILE A 4 -16.63 20.65 6.64
C ILE A 4 -16.80 19.95 5.28
N ALA A 5 -17.51 20.57 4.34
CA ALA A 5 -17.67 20.04 2.99
C ALA A 5 -16.33 19.94 2.24
N LEU A 6 -15.45 20.93 2.40
CA LEU A 6 -14.11 20.91 1.81
C LEU A 6 -13.24 19.80 2.42
N PHE A 7 -13.30 19.62 3.74
CA PHE A 7 -12.57 18.57 4.44
C PHE A 7 -13.01 17.16 4.01
N ILE A 8 -14.32 16.95 3.87
CA ILE A 8 -14.89 15.68 3.38
C ILE A 8 -14.46 15.40 1.94
N ALA A 9 -14.50 16.42 1.06
CA ALA A 9 -14.06 16.29 -0.33
C ALA A 9 -12.57 15.92 -0.44
N SER A 10 -11.71 16.51 0.40
CA SER A 10 -10.28 16.19 0.44
C SER A 10 -9.97 14.82 1.03
N ALA A 11 -10.75 14.33 1.99
CA ALA A 11 -10.55 13.00 2.56
C ALA A 11 -10.94 11.88 1.58
N ALA A 12 -11.96 12.12 0.75
CA ALA A 12 -12.44 11.15 -0.25
C ALA A 12 -11.39 10.83 -1.32
N THR A 13 -10.54 11.78 -1.72
CA THR A 13 -9.49 11.54 -2.73
C THR A 13 -8.42 10.58 -2.22
N ILE A 14 -8.11 10.58 -0.93
CA ILE A 14 -7.12 9.69 -0.31
C ILE A 14 -7.64 8.24 -0.33
N PHE A 15 -8.93 8.03 -0.05
CA PHE A 15 -9.54 6.70 -0.07
C PHE A 15 -9.66 6.12 -1.49
N ILE A 16 -9.93 6.96 -2.50
CA ILE A 16 -10.04 6.52 -3.91
C ILE A 16 -8.65 6.29 -4.53
N ALA A 17 -7.65 7.06 -4.12
CA ALA A 17 -6.28 6.95 -4.62
C ALA A 17 -5.43 5.91 -3.90
N SER A 18 -5.90 5.35 -2.77
CA SER A 18 -5.20 4.28 -2.04
C SER A 18 -5.22 2.99 -2.85
N PRO A 19 -4.10 2.55 -3.44
CA PRO A 19 -4.08 1.47 -4.41
C PRO A 19 -3.90 0.14 -3.69
N SER A 20 -4.89 -0.32 -2.93
CA SER A 20 -5.07 -1.77 -2.71
C SER A 20 -5.87 -2.38 -3.86
N ARG A 21 -5.54 -1.97 -5.10
CA ARG A 21 -6.01 -2.64 -6.33
C ARG A 21 -5.13 -3.86 -6.58
N ALA A 22 -5.58 -4.80 -7.43
CA ALA A 22 -4.71 -5.84 -7.96
C ALA A 22 -3.51 -5.17 -8.68
N GLN A 23 -2.39 -5.07 -7.99
CA GLN A 23 -1.16 -4.48 -8.52
C GLN A 23 -0.40 -5.54 -9.32
N ASP A 24 0.52 -5.09 -10.18
CA ASP A 24 1.41 -5.99 -10.91
C ASP A 24 2.29 -6.76 -9.91
N ALA A 25 2.01 -8.06 -9.78
CA ALA A 25 2.74 -8.95 -8.88
C ALA A 25 4.23 -9.05 -9.25
N ALA A 26 4.58 -9.00 -10.54
CA ALA A 26 5.97 -9.04 -10.99
C ALA A 26 6.71 -7.75 -10.65
N ALA A 27 6.05 -6.59 -10.77
CA ALA A 27 6.60 -5.33 -10.28
C ALA A 27 6.75 -5.33 -8.74
N GLY A 28 5.77 -5.88 -8.03
CA GLY A 28 5.82 -6.06 -6.57
C GLY A 28 6.99 -6.93 -6.14
N GLU A 29 7.25 -8.05 -6.82
CA GLU A 29 8.38 -8.92 -6.53
C GLU A 29 9.74 -8.22 -6.74
N LYS A 30 9.86 -7.40 -7.79
CA LYS A 30 11.07 -6.58 -8.00
C LYS A 30 11.34 -5.63 -6.85
N VAL A 31 10.29 -4.97 -6.33
CA VAL A 31 10.42 -4.10 -5.15
C VAL A 31 10.77 -4.91 -3.90
N PHE A 32 10.10 -6.05 -3.70
CA PHE A 32 10.29 -6.92 -2.53
C PHE A 32 11.70 -7.52 -2.44
N THR A 33 12.47 -7.55 -3.52
CA THR A 33 13.89 -7.93 -3.49
C THR A 33 14.69 -7.13 -2.46
N LYS A 34 14.34 -5.86 -2.24
CA LYS A 34 14.94 -5.01 -1.19
C LYS A 34 14.62 -5.50 0.23
N CYS A 35 13.48 -6.17 0.40
CA CYS A 35 12.96 -6.65 1.68
C CYS A 35 13.35 -8.12 1.96
N LYS A 36 13.64 -8.93 0.93
CA LYS A 36 14.06 -10.34 1.03
C LYS A 36 15.33 -10.56 1.89
N VAL A 37 16.05 -9.48 2.20
CA VAL A 37 17.17 -9.53 3.16
C VAL A 37 16.70 -9.98 4.54
N CYS A 38 15.52 -9.56 5.00
CA CYS A 38 14.97 -9.90 6.33
C CYS A 38 13.63 -10.63 6.26
N HIS A 39 12.81 -10.36 5.24
CA HIS A 39 11.45 -10.88 5.15
C HIS A 39 11.30 -12.05 4.20
N ILE A 40 10.48 -13.03 4.59
CA ILE A 40 10.10 -14.19 3.77
C ILE A 40 8.60 -14.08 3.50
N ALA A 41 8.22 -14.01 2.22
CA ALA A 41 6.82 -13.71 1.85
C ALA A 41 5.90 -14.94 1.90
N ASP A 42 6.47 -16.13 1.78
CA ASP A 42 5.78 -17.42 1.71
C ASP A 42 5.83 -18.20 3.03
N GLN A 43 6.37 -17.59 4.09
CA GLN A 43 6.48 -18.17 5.42
C GLN A 43 6.03 -17.16 6.46
N ASP A 44 5.49 -17.65 7.58
CA ASP A 44 5.09 -16.80 8.70
C ASP A 44 6.28 -16.40 9.59
N GLN A 45 7.50 -16.77 9.19
CA GLN A 45 8.73 -16.51 9.93
C GLN A 45 9.70 -15.69 9.08
N ASN A 46 10.18 -14.59 9.65
CA ASN A 46 11.23 -13.76 9.09
C ASN A 46 12.60 -14.16 9.68
N LYS A 47 13.68 -13.63 9.11
CA LYS A 47 15.05 -13.89 9.60
C LYS A 47 15.39 -13.14 10.90
N VAL A 48 14.47 -12.31 11.38
CA VAL A 48 14.55 -11.50 12.61
C VAL A 48 13.47 -11.92 13.59
#